data_AF-A0A8T5YKL5-F1
#
_entry.id   AF-A0A8T5YKL5-F1
#
_cell.length_a   1.000
_cell.length_b   1.000
_cell.length_c   1.000
_cell.angle_alpha   90.00
_cell.angle_beta   90.00
_cell.angle_gamma   90.00
#
_symmetry.space_group_name_H-M   'P 1'
#
loop_
_entity.id
_entity.type
_entity.pdbx_description
1 polymer ?
#
loop_
_entity_poly.entity_id
_entity_poly.type
_entity_poly.pdbx_seq_one_letter_code
_entity_poly.pdbx_strand_id
1 'polypeptide(L)' 'MRRMTILVLFLLVVLTWGTTWLAMRIAAETIPPVFATGMRFMFAAPFLISIAWLRKIPILFPPGQRLFQLVICIFYFS' A
#
# COMPACT_ATOMS: atom_id res chain seq x y z
N MET A 1 -3.94 9.94 -30.27
CA MET A 1 -2.91 9.43 -29.33
C MET A 1 -3.35 9.53 -27.86
N ARG A 2 -3.66 10.73 -27.32
CA ARG A 2 -4.07 10.92 -25.91
C ARG A 2 -5.24 10.04 -25.43
N ARG A 3 -6.27 9.82 -26.26
CA ARG A 3 -7.41 8.94 -25.93
C ARG A 3 -7.02 7.47 -25.77
N MET A 4 -6.07 6.97 -26.58
CA MET A 4 -5.59 5.58 -26.47
C MET A 4 -4.77 5.41 -25.19
N THR A 5 -3.93 6.37 -24.82
CA THR A 5 -3.20 6.35 -23.55
C THR A 5 -4.17 6.30 -22.36
N ILE A 6 -5.24 7.10 -22.38
CA ILE A 6 -6.26 7.08 -21.31
C ILE A 6 -6.94 5.71 -21.23
N LEU A 7 -7.32 5.12 -22.35
CA LEU A 7 -7.94 3.78 -22.37
C LEU A 7 -7.02 2.70 -21.83
N VAL A 8 -5.73 2.72 -22.20
CA VAL A 8 -4.74 1.75 -21.71
C VAL A 8 -4.52 1.92 -20.22
N LEU A 9 -4.33 3.15 -19.74
CA LEU A 9 -4.18 3.43 -18.31
C LEU A 9 -5.43 3.01 -17.52
N PHE A 10 -6.62 3.27 -18.06
CA PHE A 10 -7.88 2.84 -17.46
C PHE A 10 -7.98 1.32 -17.36
N LEU A 11 -7.68 0.60 -18.44
CA LEU A 11 -7.66 -0.86 -18.45
C LEU A 11 -6.65 -1.42 -17.44
N LEU A 12 -5.45 -0.86 -17.38
CA LEU A 12 -4.45 -1.28 -16.40
C LEU A 12 -4.94 -1.09 -14.96
N VAL A 13 -5.55 0.05 -14.65
CA VAL A 13 -6.11 0.30 -13.32
C VAL A 13 -7.24 -0.68 -13.01
N VAL A 14 -8.18 -0.89 -13.93
CA VAL A 14 -9.31 -1.82 -13.73
C VAL A 14 -8.82 -3.25 -13.55
N LEU A 15 -7.87 -3.71 -14.36
CA LEU A 15 -7.33 -5.06 -14.27
C LEU A 15 -6.53 -5.26 -12.99
N THR A 16 -5.63 -4.34 -12.65
CA THR A 16 -4.81 -4.45 -11.43
C THR A 16 -5.68 -4.41 -10.18
N TRP A 17 -6.59 -3.44 -10.06
CA TRP A 17 -7.46 -3.36 -8.88
C TRP A 17 -8.50 -4.48 -8.82
N GLY A 18 -9.12 -4.82 -9.95
CA GLY A 18 -10.13 -5.87 -10.02
C GLY A 18 -9.57 -7.25 -9.68
N THR A 19 -8.40 -7.59 -10.23
CA THR A 19 -7.74 -8.88 -9.91
C THR A 19 -7.26 -8.94 -8.47
N THR A 20 -6.75 -7.84 -7.91
CA THR A 20 -6.32 -7.82 -6.51
C THR A 20 -7.51 -7.97 -5.55
N TRP A 21 -8.67 -7.37 -5.87
CA TRP A 21 -9.90 -7.57 -5.10
C TRP A 21 -10.38 -9.03 -5.17
N LEU A 22 -10.39 -9.62 -6.36
CA LEU A 22 -10.77 -11.03 -6.55
C LEU A 22 -9.86 -11.96 -5.75
N ALA A 23 -8.54 -11.77 -5.84
CA ALA A 23 -7.55 -12.55 -5.10
C ALA A 23 -7.74 -12.43 -3.58
N MET A 24 -8.00 -11.21 -3.07
CA MET A 24 -8.28 -11.01 -1.64
C MET A 24 -9.59 -11.65 -1.21
N ARG A 25 -10.65 -11.60 -2.03
CA ARG A 25 -11.92 -12.25 -1.73
C ARG A 25 -11.74 -13.77 -1.60
N ILE A 26 -11.02 -14.39 -2.53
CA ILE A 26 -10.72 -15.83 -2.49
C ILE A 26 -9.83 -16.16 -1.29
N ALA A 27 -8.80 -15.36 -1.01
CA ALA A 27 -7.93 -15.56 0.14
C ALA A 27 -8.72 -15.46 1.47
N ALA A 28 -9.69 -14.56 1.56
CA ALA A 28 -10.53 -14.38 2.76
C ALA A 28 -11.48 -15.56 3.04
N GLU A 29 -11.75 -16.43 2.06
CA GLU A 29 -12.55 -17.64 2.27
C GLU A 29 -11.81 -18.69 3.09
N THR A 30 -10.46 -18.69 3.05
CA THR A 30 -9.62 -19.69 3.71
C THR A 30 -8.74 -19.11 4.82
N ILE A 31 -8.37 -17.84 4.70
CA ILE A 31 -7.43 -17.14 5.59
C ILE A 31 -8.18 -15.99 6.27
N PRO A 32 -8.05 -15.80 7.59
CA PRO A 32 -8.64 -14.64 8.28
C PRO A 32 -8.21 -13.32 7.62
N PRO A 33 -9.14 -12.39 7.34
CA PRO A 33 -8.83 -11.14 6.65
C PRO A 33 -7.72 -10.33 7.32
N VAL A 34 -7.67 -10.32 8.66
CA VAL A 34 -6.64 -9.64 9.44
C VAL A 34 -5.23 -10.18 9.11
N PHE A 35 -5.09 -11.49 8.93
CA PHE A 35 -3.81 -12.12 8.58
C PHE A 35 -3.41 -11.81 7.14
N ALA A 36 -4.35 -11.87 6.19
CA ALA A 36 -4.10 -11.51 4.80
C ALA A 36 -3.67 -10.04 4.64
N THR A 37 -4.35 -9.13 5.34
CA THR A 37 -3.98 -7.72 5.39
C THR A 37 -2.63 -7.50 6.08
N GLY A 38 -2.38 -8.19 7.20
CA GLY A 38 -1.10 -8.15 7.91
C GLY A 38 0.08 -8.57 7.01
N MET A 39 -0.05 -9.68 6.27
CA MET A 39 0.96 -10.12 5.31
C MET A 39 1.25 -9.05 4.25
N ARG A 40 0.21 -8.42 3.68
CA ARG A 40 0.39 -7.36 2.68
C ARG A 40 1.23 -6.21 3.22
N PHE A 41 0.96 -5.73 4.44
CA PHE A 41 1.74 -4.66 5.06
C PHE A 41 3.14 -5.13 5.47
N MET A 42 3.29 -6.37 5.92
CA MET A 42 4.58 -6.97 6.28
C MET A 42 5.56 -7.01 5.10
N PHE A 43 5.07 -7.25 3.88
CA PHE A 43 5.91 -7.19 2.68
C PHE A 43 6.04 -5.77 2.11
N ALA A 44 4.97 -4.97 2.14
CA ALA A 44 4.98 -3.61 1.59
C ALA A 44 5.86 -2.63 2.40
N ALA A 45 5.83 -2.72 3.74
CA ALA A 45 6.59 -1.83 4.61
C ALA A 45 8.12 -1.90 4.38
N PRO A 46 8.79 -3.06 4.46
CA PRO A 46 10.23 -3.14 4.21
C PRO A 46 10.59 -2.78 2.77
N PHE A 47 9.73 -3.12 1.79
CA PHE A 47 9.94 -2.74 0.41
C PHE A 47 9.93 -1.21 0.23
N LEU A 48 8.93 -0.53 0.78
CA LEU A 48 8.83 0.94 0.71
C LEU A 48 9.93 1.63 1.53
N ILE A 49 10.28 1.10 2.70
CA ILE A 49 11.40 1.59 3.51
C ILE A 49 12.72 1.45 2.74
N SER A 50 12.93 0.33 2.05
CA SER A 50 14.13 0.12 1.22
C SER A 50 14.21 1.14 0.09
N ILE A 51 13.08 1.39 -0.59
CA ILE A 51 13.01 2.43 -1.64
C ILE A 51 13.28 3.82 -1.06
N ALA A 52 12.69 4.15 0.08
CA ALA A 52 12.91 5.43 0.75
C ALA A 52 14.38 5.62 1.14
N TRP A 53 15.03 4.56 1.61
CA TRP A 53 16.45 4.57 1.96
C TRP A 53 17.33 4.76 0.72
N LEU A 54 17.07 4.03 -0.36
CA LEU A 54 17.78 4.19 -1.64
C LEU A 54 17.62 5.59 -2.23
N ARG A 55 16.44 6.20 -2.06
CA ARG A 55 16.14 7.56 -2.54
C ARG A 55 16.54 8.66 -1.55
N LYS A 56 17.12 8.31 -0.40
CA LYS A 56 17.49 9.23 0.70
C LYS A 56 16.32 10.13 1.14
N ILE A 57 15.09 9.62 1.07
CA ILE A 57 13.90 10.34 1.52
C ILE A 57 13.86 10.25 3.06
N PRO A 58 13.69 11.37 3.77
CA PRO A 58 13.58 11.34 5.23
C PRO A 58 12.31 10.56 5.64
N ILE A 59 12.51 9.43 6.30
CA ILE A 59 11.43 8.55 6.79
C ILE A 59 10.81 9.10 8.08
N LEU A 60 11.62 9.82 8.87
CA LEU A 60 11.21 10.40 10.14
C LEU A 60 10.79 11.86 9.95
N PHE A 61 9.71 12.22 10.65
CA PHE A 61 9.26 13.61 10.71
C PHE A 61 10.27 14.47 11.47
N PRO A 62 10.28 15.80 11.22
CA PRO A 62 11.16 16.75 11.90
C PRO A 62 11.11 16.62 13.44
N PRO A 63 12.21 16.91 14.14
CA PRO A 63 12.24 16.91 15.60
C PRO A 63 11.18 17.89 16.13
N GLY A 64 10.16 17.35 16.82
CA GLY A 64 8.98 18.10 17.28
C GLY A 64 7.64 17.51 16.81
N GLN A 65 7.61 16.81 15.67
CA GLN A 65 6.39 16.19 15.12
C GLN A 65 6.37 14.66 15.23
N ARG A 66 7.33 14.07 15.95
CA ARG A 66 7.44 12.60 16.07
C ARG A 66 6.27 11.98 16.84
N LEU A 67 5.68 12.69 17.81
CA LEU A 67 4.47 12.23 18.49
C LEU A 67 3.30 12.14 17.50
N PHE A 68 3.15 13.13 16.61
CA PHE A 68 2.15 13.11 15.55
C PHE A 68 2.38 11.96 14.56
N GLN A 69 3.64 11.68 14.21
CA GLN A 69 3.99 10.50 13.42
C GLN A 69 3.58 9.19 14.11
N LEU A 70 3.77 9.05 15.42
CA LEU A 70 3.34 7.86 16.17
C LEU A 70 1.81 7.71 16.19
N VAL A 71 1.09 8.82 16.40
CA VAL A 71 -0.39 8.82 16.34
C VAL A 71 -0.86 8.38 14.95
N ILE A 72 -0.29 8.92 13.88
CA ILE A 72 -0.60 8.47 12.51
C ILE A 72 -0.25 6.98 12.35
N CYS A 73 0.93 6.53 12.75
CA CYS A 73 1.30 5.11 12.59
C CYS A 73 0.32 4.14 13.26
N ILE A 74 -0.24 4.51 14.43
CA ILE A 74 -1.19 3.66 15.17
C ILE A 74 -2.61 3.79 14.58
N PHE A 75 -3.06 5.00 14.25
CA PHE A 75 -4.47 5.29 13.94
C PHE A 75 -4.79 5.48 12.46
N TYR A 76 -3.79 5.52 11.56
CA TYR A 76 -4.05 5.79 10.14
C TYR A 76 -4.88 4.71 9.45
N PHE A 77 -4.90 3.49 9.99
CA PHE A 77 -5.63 2.34 9.44
C PHE A 77 -6.73 1.80 10.37
N SER A 78 -7.00 2.45 11.50
CA SER A 78 -8.13 2.15 12.40
C SER A 78 -9.34 3.01 12.03
#